data_AF-A0A087U4D1-F1
#
_entry.id   AF-A0A087U4D1-F1
#
_cell.length_a   1.000
_cell.length_b   1.000
_cell.length_c   1.000
_cell.angle_alpha   90.00
_cell.angle_beta   90.00
_cell.angle_gamma   90.00
#
_symmetry.space_group_name_H-M   'P 1'
#
loop_
_entity.id
_entity.type
_entity.pdbx_description
1 polymer ?
#
loop_
_entity_poly.entity_id
_entity_poly.type
_entity_poly.pdbx_seq_one_letter_code
_entity_poly.pdbx_strand_id
1 'polypeptide(L)'
;MQMLIDFLMEVGLLKAAVCKKCGSGMKQKLKKSYSDGFVYVCRKMVGGNQCNTEMSIRHNSWFSKSKLKLFEVLLITYEILRGTKTGRIAEE
;
A
#
# COMPACT_ATOMS: atom_id res chain seq x y z
N MET A 1 -11.63 -4.72 0.47
CA MET A 1 -10.39 -3.92 0.55
C MET A 1 -9.36 -4.54 1.49
N GLN A 2 -9.70 -4.89 2.75
CA GLN A 2 -8.76 -5.59 3.66
C GLN A 2 -8.25 -6.92 3.06
N MET A 3 -9.13 -7.79 2.55
CA MET A 3 -8.75 -9.05 1.89
C MET A 3 -7.73 -8.88 0.75
N LEU A 4 -7.81 -7.77 0.01
CA LEU A 4 -6.85 -7.48 -1.06
C LEU A 4 -5.46 -7.16 -0.48
N ILE A 5 -5.40 -6.34 0.57
CA ILE A 5 -4.14 -6.00 1.23
C ILE A 5 -3.51 -7.25 1.83
N ASP A 6 -4.30 -8.09 2.49
CA ASP A 6 -3.82 -9.34 3.09
C ASP A 6 -3.25 -10.27 2.03
N PHE A 7 -3.95 -10.48 0.92
CA PHE A 7 -3.45 -11.24 -0.23
C PHE A 7 -2.15 -10.66 -0.78
N LEU A 8 -2.06 -9.35 -1.00
CA LEU A 8 -0.85 -8.72 -1.53
C LEU A 8 0.34 -8.80 -0.58
N MET A 9 0.10 -8.83 0.74
CA MET A 9 1.12 -9.09 1.74
C MET A 9 1.60 -10.54 1.67
N GLU A 10 0.68 -11.49 1.55
CA GLU A 10 0.96 -12.92 1.41
C GLU A 10 1.82 -13.22 0.18
N VAL A 11 1.49 -12.63 -0.98
CA VAL A 11 2.27 -12.81 -2.22
C VAL A 11 3.50 -11.89 -2.32
N GLY A 12 3.81 -11.13 -1.27
CA GLY A 12 5.02 -10.31 -1.18
C GLY A 12 5.04 -9.03 -2.02
N LEU A 13 3.90 -8.61 -2.58
CA LEU A 13 3.75 -7.35 -3.31
C LEU A 13 3.64 -6.14 -2.38
N LEU A 14 3.12 -6.34 -1.17
CA LEU A 14 3.17 -5.39 -0.07
C LEU A 14 4.06 -5.95 1.05
N LYS A 15 4.64 -5.05 1.84
CA LYS A 15 5.53 -5.41 2.95
C LYS A 15 5.02 -4.81 4.24
N ALA A 16 5.26 -5.52 5.34
CA ALA A 16 5.04 -4.97 6.68
C ALA A 16 5.93 -3.74 6.88
N ALA A 17 5.43 -2.78 7.65
CA ALA A 17 6.12 -1.52 7.89
C ALA A 17 6.74 -1.47 9.28
N VAL A 18 7.93 -0.88 9.35
CA VAL A 18 8.63 -0.55 10.59
C VAL A 18 8.73 0.98 10.69
N CYS A 19 8.41 1.51 11.86
CA CYS A 19 8.47 2.94 12.10
C CYS A 19 9.93 3.41 12.16
N LYS A 20 10.32 4.28 11.22
CA LYS A 20 11.68 4.86 11.18
C LYS A 20 12.07 5.65 12.44
N LYS A 21 11.09 6.16 13.20
CA LYS A 21 11.35 6.95 14.43
C LYS A 21 11.60 6.12 15.68
N CYS A 22 10.96 4.95 15.81
CA CYS A 22 10.98 4.17 17.06
C CYS A 22 11.29 2.68 16.89
N GLY A 23 11.52 2.24 15.65
CA GLY A 23 11.86 0.85 15.32
C GLY A 23 10.73 -0.16 15.50
N SER A 24 9.54 0.24 15.95
CA SER A 24 8.44 -0.70 16.15
C SER A 24 7.71 -1.04 14.86
N GLY A 25 7.17 -2.26 14.78
CA GLY A 25 6.19 -2.63 13.76
C GLY A 25 5.00 -1.67 13.75
N MET A 26 4.53 -1.32 12.55
CA MET A 26 3.38 -0.45 12.34
C MET A 26 2.14 -1.28 12.07
N LYS A 27 0.97 -0.79 12.51
CA LYS A 27 -0.33 -1.45 12.28
C LYS A 27 -1.00 -0.85 11.05
N GLN A 28 -1.76 -1.65 10.32
CA GLN A 28 -2.65 -1.14 9.27
C GLN A 28 -3.86 -0.45 9.92
N LYS A 29 -4.29 0.69 9.37
CA LYS A 29 -5.48 1.41 9.81
C LYS A 29 -6.28 1.88 8.60
N LEU A 30 -7.59 1.68 8.66
CA LEU A 30 -8.52 2.25 7.68
C LEU A 30 -8.47 3.78 7.73
N LYS A 31 -8.29 4.40 6.57
CA LYS A 31 -8.26 5.85 6.39
C LYS A 31 -8.89 6.20 5.03
N LYS A 32 -10.19 6.50 5.05
CA LYS A 32 -11.00 6.75 3.85
C LYS A 32 -10.50 7.90 2.97
N SER A 33 -9.72 8.83 3.53
CA SER A 33 -9.14 9.94 2.77
C SER A 33 -7.95 9.53 1.89
N TYR A 34 -7.45 8.29 2.00
CA TYR A 34 -6.40 7.75 1.15
C TYR A 34 -7.00 6.95 0.00
N SER A 35 -6.37 7.01 -1.17
CA SER A 35 -6.85 6.36 -2.40
C SER A 35 -7.10 4.86 -2.25
N ASP A 36 -6.27 4.16 -1.49
CA ASP A 36 -6.40 2.72 -1.20
C ASP A 36 -7.16 2.41 0.09
N GLY A 37 -7.59 3.45 0.81
CA GLY A 37 -8.34 3.32 2.06
C GLY A 37 -7.53 2.85 3.27
N PHE A 38 -6.23 2.56 3.15
CA PHE A 38 -5.39 2.08 4.25
C PHE A 38 -4.04 2.78 4.34
N VAL A 39 -3.55 2.90 5.57
CA VAL A 39 -2.21 3.41 5.90
C VAL A 39 -1.58 2.56 7.00
N TYR A 40 -0.25 2.51 7.04
CA TYR A 40 0.47 2.05 8.21
C TYR A 40 0.59 3.18 9.23
N VAL A 41 0.30 2.88 10.49
CA VAL A 41 0.40 3.82 11.61
C VAL A 41 1.28 3.26 12.72
N CYS A 42 2.16 4.10 13.25
CA CYS A 42 2.80 3.87 14.53
C CYS A 42 2.05 4.69 15.60
N ARG A 43 1.81 4.07 16.75
CA ARG A 43 1.16 4.67 17.92
C ARG A 43 1.85 4.31 19.24
N LYS A 44 3.11 3.86 19.17
CA LYS A 44 3.92 3.44 20.33
C LYS A 44 4.25 4.64 21.21
N MET A 45 4.17 4.48 22.54
CA MET A 45 4.66 5.47 23.51
C MET A 45 6.18 5.41 23.62
N VAL A 46 6.85 6.55 23.51
CA VAL A 46 8.31 6.70 23.64
C VAL A 46 8.59 7.93 24.48
N GLY A 47 9.23 7.77 25.64
CA GLY A 47 9.58 8.88 26.53
C GLY A 47 8.40 9.76 26.94
N GLY A 48 7.23 9.15 27.22
CA GLY A 48 6.00 9.87 27.60
C GLY A 48 5.17 10.41 26.43
N ASN A 49 5.68 10.41 25.19
CA ASN A 49 4.97 10.90 24.02
C ASN A 49 4.52 9.77 23.07
N GLN A 50 3.35 9.94 22.45
CA GLN A 50 2.87 8.99 21.44
C GLN A 50 3.51 9.26 20.08
N CYS A 51 4.11 8.23 19.47
CA CYS A 51 4.54 8.31 18.08
C CYS A 51 3.30 8.43 17.18
N ASN A 52 3.31 9.40 16.25
CA ASN A 52 2.19 9.66 15.33
C ASN A 52 2.61 9.54 13.85
N THR A 53 3.61 8.70 13.57
CA THR A 53 4.10 8.48 12.21
C THR A 53 3.11 7.64 11.40
N GLU A 54 2.88 8.08 10.17
CA GLU A 54 2.08 7.36 9.17
C GLU A 54 2.92 7.11 7.92
N MET A 55 2.61 6.05 7.19
CA MET A 55 3.15 5.82 5.85
C MET A 55 2.14 5.10 4.95
N SER A 56 2.32 5.25 3.64
CA SER A 56 1.51 4.56 2.64
C SER A 56 1.58 3.05 2.83
N ILE A 57 0.45 2.36 2.63
CA ILE A 57 0.40 0.90 2.59
C ILE A 57 1.34 0.33 1.50
N ARG A 58 1.61 1.11 0.45
CA ARG A 58 2.46 0.75 -0.70
C ARG A 58 3.96 0.92 -0.43
N HIS A 59 4.37 1.26 0.78
CA HIS A 59 5.78 1.50 1.10
C HIS A 59 6.66 0.33 0.64
N ASN A 60 7.79 0.64 -0.01
CA ASN A 60 8.75 -0.32 -0.56
C ASN A 60 8.19 -1.30 -1.61
N SER A 61 7.06 -0.99 -2.24
CA SER A 61 6.61 -1.68 -3.45
C SER A 61 7.09 -0.96 -4.72
N TRP A 62 7.13 -1.68 -5.84
CA TRP A 62 7.48 -1.12 -7.15
C TRP A 62 6.45 -0.09 -7.66
N PHE A 63 5.21 -0.14 -7.16
CA PHE A 63 4.12 0.79 -7.50
C PHE A 63 3.89 1.88 -6.43
N SER A 64 4.83 2.04 -5.50
CA SER A 64 4.73 2.99 -4.37
C SER A 64 4.49 4.44 -4.76
N LYS A 65 4.96 4.87 -5.94
CA LYS A 65 4.82 6.22 -6.49
C LYS A 65 3.70 6.36 -7.53
N SER A 66 2.98 5.28 -7.83
CA SER A 66 1.89 5.32 -8.81
C SER A 66 0.74 6.18 -8.31
N LYS A 67 0.13 6.98 -9.20
CA LYS A 67 -1.10 7.73 -8.91
C LYS A 67 -2.36 6.89 -9.06
N LEU A 68 -2.24 5.71 -9.68
CA LEU A 68 -3.33 4.75 -9.83
C LEU A 68 -3.70 4.17 -8.46
N LYS A 69 -4.95 3.79 -8.26
CA LYS A 69 -5.42 2.97 -7.15
C LYS A 69 -4.81 1.57 -7.23
N LEU A 70 -4.72 0.89 -6.10
CA LEU A 70 -4.14 -0.45 -6.02
C LEU A 70 -4.78 -1.44 -7.00
N PHE A 71 -6.12 -1.41 -7.14
CA PHE A 71 -6.81 -2.29 -8.09
C PHE A 71 -6.46 -1.99 -9.55
N GLU A 72 -6.28 -0.72 -9.91
CA GLU A 72 -5.92 -0.29 -11.27
C GLU A 72 -4.51 -0.75 -11.62
N VAL A 73 -3.57 -0.67 -10.66
CA VAL A 73 -2.22 -1.22 -10.83
C VAL A 73 -2.27 -2.72 -11.12
N LEU A 74 -3.08 -3.48 -10.38
CA LEU A 74 -3.20 -4.92 -10.59
C LEU A 74 -3.87 -5.26 -11.92
N LEU A 75 -4.92 -4.52 -12.30
CA LEU A 75 -5.61 -4.70 -13.57
C LEU A 75 -4.66 -4.44 -14.74
N ILE A 76 -3.95 -3.32 -14.75
CA ILE A 76 -2.98 -2.99 -15.81
C ILE A 76 -1.86 -4.02 -15.86
N THR A 77 -1.35 -4.48 -14.70
CA THR A 77 -0.33 -5.53 -14.65
C THR A 77 -0.85 -6.82 -15.29
N TYR A 78 -2.09 -7.20 -15.00
CA TYR A 78 -2.73 -8.37 -15.58
C TYR A 78 -2.92 -8.23 -17.10
N GLU A 79 -3.40 -7.09 -17.60
CA GLU A 79 -3.54 -6.84 -19.04
C GLU A 79 -2.22 -6.92 -19.79
N ILE A 80 -1.17 -6.32 -19.22
CA ILE A 80 0.18 -6.37 -19.80
C ILE A 80 0.66 -7.83 -19.90
N LEU A 81 0.48 -8.62 -18.86
CA LEU A 81 0.89 -10.03 -18.84
C LEU A 81 0.10 -10.91 -19.81
N ARG A 82 -1.16 -10.56 -20.11
CA ARG A 82 -1.97 -11.23 -21.12
C ARG A 82 -1.63 -10.85 -22.56
N GLY A 83 -0.71 -9.89 -22.75
CA GLY A 83 -0.34 -9.41 -24.08
C GLY A 83 -1.40 -8.51 -24.72
N THR A 84 -2.27 -7.88 -23.92
CA THR A 84 -3.19 -6.85 -24.41
C THR A 84 -2.35 -5.70 -24.97
N LYS A 85 -2.50 -5.39 -26.27
CA LYS A 85 -1.74 -4.29 -26.92
C LYS A 85 -2.02 -2.98 -26.17
N THR A 86 -0.95 -2.28 -25.80
CA THR A 86 -0.99 -1.10 -24.89
C THR A 86 -1.98 -0.01 -25.31
N GLY A 87 -2.25 0.15 -26.61
CA GLY A 87 -3.23 1.11 -27.12
C GLY A 87 -4.68 0.86 -26.65
N ARG A 88 -5.05 -0.37 -26.28
CA ARG A 88 -6.39 -0.69 -25.77
C ARG A 88 -6.55 -0.46 -24.27
N ILE A 89 -5.46 -0.35 -23.52
CA ILE A 89 -5.47 -0.18 -22.06
C ILE A 89 -5.74 1.29 -21.67
N ALA A 90 -5.50 2.24 -22.59
CA ALA A 90 -5.69 3.67 -22.36
C ALA A 90 -7.09 4.20 -22.74
N GLU A 91 -7.94 3.35 -23.33
CA GLU A 91 -9.26 3.73 -23.87
C GLU A 91 -10.44 3.22 -23.04
N GLU A 92 -10.21 2.48 -21.95
CA GLU A 92 -11.20 2.02 -20.97
C GLU A 92 -11.03 2.72 -19.61
#